data_AF-A0A2D9I3D5-F1
#
_entry.id   AF-A0A2D9I3D5-F1
#
_cell.length_a   1.000
_cell.length_b   1.000
_cell.length_c   1.000
_cell.angle_alpha   90.00
_cell.angle_beta   90.00
_cell.angle_gamma   90.00
#
_symmetry.space_group_name_H-M   'P 1'
#
loop_
_entity.id
_entity.type
_entity.pdbx_description
1 polymer ?
#
loop_
_entity_poly.entity_id
_entity_poly.type
_entity_poly.pdbx_seq_one_letter_code
_entity_poly.pdbx_strand_id
1 'polypeptide(L)'
;MTNPAETLKRSLSPERYYTKTLKGCFGKPTRQGWHMWEGLCPFHADTRPGSFVVNKATGAFKCFSCGEQGGDIITFHMKANHVGFLGALKELKGGL
;
A
#
# COMPACT_ATOMS: atom_id res chain seq x y z
N MET A 1 3.15 20.80 -16.69
CA MET A 1 1.86 20.69 -15.96
C MET A 1 1.87 19.37 -15.20
N THR A 2 2.04 19.38 -13.88
CA THR A 2 2.09 18.12 -13.10
C THR A 2 0.68 17.63 -12.82
N ASN A 3 0.38 16.37 -13.16
CA ASN A 3 -0.90 15.74 -12.88
C ASN A 3 -1.16 15.76 -11.35
N PRO A 4 -2.33 16.21 -10.86
CA PRO A 4 -2.64 16.24 -9.44
C PRO A 4 -2.48 14.88 -8.74
N ALA A 5 -2.62 13.76 -9.47
CA ALA A 5 -2.33 12.43 -8.96
C ALA A 5 -0.83 12.21 -8.73
N GLU A 6 0.03 12.71 -9.62
CA GLU A 6 1.49 12.59 -9.48
C GLU A 6 2.02 13.45 -8.32
N THR A 7 1.43 14.62 -8.10
CA THR A 7 1.73 15.44 -6.91
C THR A 7 1.35 14.69 -5.62
N LEU A 8 0.16 14.06 -5.59
CA LEU A 8 -0.27 13.30 -4.43
C LEU A 8 0.64 12.10 -4.16
N LYS A 9 0.99 11.32 -5.20
CA LYS A 9 1.90 10.17 -5.06
C LYS A 9 3.22 10.56 -4.40
N ARG A 10 3.80 11.72 -4.77
CA ARG A 10 5.05 12.22 -4.18
C ARG A 10 4.92 12.65 -2.71
N SER A 11 3.73 13.07 -2.29
CA SER A 11 3.47 13.48 -0.91
C SER A 11 3.19 12.30 0.04
N LEU A 12 2.79 11.15 -0.49
CA LEU A 12 2.48 9.97 0.30
C LEU A 12 3.74 9.16 0.59
N SER A 13 4.14 9.10 1.86
CA SER A 13 5.17 8.14 2.30
C SER A 13 4.54 6.75 2.42
N PRO A 14 5.04 5.73 1.70
CA PRO A 14 4.60 4.35 1.89
C PRO A 14 4.75 3.90 3.34
N GLU A 15 5.84 4.28 3.99
CA GLU A 15 6.10 3.90 5.37
C GLU A 15 4.98 4.38 6.30
N ARG A 16 4.66 5.68 6.22
CA ARG A 16 3.61 6.30 7.04
C ARG A 16 2.22 5.76 6.69
N TYR A 17 1.94 5.56 5.41
CA TYR A 17 0.63 5.09 4.97
C TYR A 17 0.33 3.66 5.44
N TYR A 18 1.22 2.71 5.19
CA TYR A 18 0.97 1.30 5.51
C TYR A 18 0.97 1.05 7.03
N THR A 19 1.86 1.69 7.78
CA THR A 19 1.88 1.59 9.27
C THR A 19 0.65 2.20 9.94
N LYS A 20 0.05 3.23 9.34
CA LYS A 20 -1.22 3.79 9.82
C LYS A 20 -2.42 2.90 9.46
N THR A 21 -2.39 2.27 8.28
CA THR A 21 -3.55 1.58 7.72
C THR A 21 -3.64 0.11 8.15
N LEU A 22 -2.50 -0.55 8.34
CA LEU A 22 -2.43 -1.98 8.63
C LEU A 22 -1.84 -2.24 10.02
N LYS A 23 -2.30 -3.33 10.63
CA LYS A 23 -1.63 -3.89 11.81
C LYS A 23 -0.36 -4.62 11.36
N GLY A 24 0.77 -4.29 11.99
CA GLY A 24 2.07 -4.87 11.69
C GLY A 24 3.14 -3.80 11.49
N CYS A 25 4.30 -4.22 11.00
CA CYS A 25 5.41 -3.32 10.70
C CYS A 25 6.18 -3.79 9.46
N PHE A 26 7.04 -2.91 8.95
CA PHE A 26 7.99 -3.28 7.91
C PHE A 26 9.08 -4.17 8.50
N GLY A 27 9.12 -5.41 8.02
CA GLY A 27 10.17 -6.35 8.34
C GLY A 27 11.37 -6.22 7.42
N LYS A 28 12.06 -7.36 7.26
CA LYS A 28 13.33 -7.45 6.52
C LYS A 28 13.22 -6.86 5.10
N PRO A 29 14.23 -6.08 4.68
CA PRO A 29 14.33 -5.65 3.30
C PRO A 29 14.55 -6.85 2.38
N THR A 30 14.04 -6.73 1.17
CA THR A 30 14.31 -7.61 0.04
C THR A 30 14.91 -6.75 -1.09
N ARG A 31 14.99 -7.29 -2.31
CA ARG A 31 15.62 -6.57 -3.44
C ARG A 31 14.77 -5.37 -3.87
N GLN A 32 15.41 -4.33 -4.39
CA GLN A 32 14.75 -3.19 -5.07
C GLN A 32 13.73 -2.41 -4.20
N GLY A 33 13.99 -2.26 -2.90
CA GLY A 33 13.13 -1.46 -2.01
C GLY A 33 11.84 -2.15 -1.58
N TRP A 34 11.67 -3.43 -1.90
CA TRP A 34 10.60 -4.27 -1.38
C TRP A 34 10.90 -4.72 0.05
N HIS A 35 9.90 -4.74 0.91
CA HIS A 35 9.99 -5.20 2.29
C HIS A 35 8.88 -6.19 2.58
N MET A 36 9.20 -7.21 3.38
CA MET A 36 8.17 -8.04 4.01
C MET A 36 7.33 -7.19 4.95
N TRP A 37 6.01 -7.38 4.91
CA TRP A 37 5.11 -6.85 5.93
C TRP A 37 4.94 -7.90 7.03
N GLU A 38 5.34 -7.57 8.25
CA GLU A 38 5.15 -8.42 9.43
C GLU A 38 3.71 -8.27 9.94
N GLY A 39 2.78 -8.76 9.13
CA GLY A 39 1.35 -8.70 9.37
C GLY A 39 0.58 -9.54 8.36
N LEU A 40 -0.74 -9.47 8.45
CA LEU A 40 -1.65 -10.22 7.57
C LEU A 40 -1.94 -9.46 6.28
N CYS A 41 -2.16 -10.20 5.20
CA CYS A 41 -2.69 -9.60 3.97
C CYS A 41 -4.10 -9.05 4.21
N PRO A 42 -4.41 -7.80 3.80
CA PRO A 42 -5.74 -7.22 3.98
C PRO A 42 -6.76 -7.66 2.91
N PHE A 43 -6.32 -8.42 1.89
CA PHE A 43 -7.15 -8.74 0.72
C PHE A 43 -7.76 -10.15 0.74
N HIS A 44 -7.43 -10.96 1.73
CA HIS A 44 -8.06 -12.26 1.96
C HIS A 44 -8.11 -12.56 3.46
N ALA A 45 -8.85 -13.59 3.84
CA ALA A 45 -8.90 -14.08 5.22
C ALA A 45 -7.58 -14.78 5.59
N ASP A 46 -6.52 -13.98 5.73
CA ASP A 46 -5.19 -14.48 6.02
C ASP A 46 -5.06 -14.86 7.50
N THR A 47 -4.31 -15.93 7.77
CA THR A 47 -4.08 -16.45 9.13
C THR A 47 -2.59 -16.57 9.47
N ARG A 48 -1.69 -16.39 8.47
CA ARG A 48 -0.25 -16.50 8.67
C ARG A 48 0.48 -15.32 8.03
N PRO A 49 1.31 -14.58 8.79
CA PRO A 49 2.10 -13.50 8.23
C PRO A 49 3.16 -14.01 7.25
N GLY A 50 3.70 -13.10 6.44
CA GLY A 50 4.80 -13.40 5.50
C GLY A 50 4.38 -13.60 4.04
N SER A 51 3.09 -13.43 3.72
CA SER A 51 2.58 -13.46 2.35
C SER A 51 2.60 -12.07 1.67
N PHE A 52 2.57 -11.00 2.46
CA PHE A 52 2.37 -9.63 2.01
C PHE A 52 3.69 -8.85 1.98
N VAL A 53 3.98 -8.20 0.85
CA VAL A 53 5.15 -7.35 0.66
C VAL A 53 4.75 -5.97 0.15
N VAL A 54 5.52 -4.96 0.57
CA VAL A 54 5.31 -3.56 0.21
C VAL A 54 6.63 -2.95 -0.25
N ASN A 55 6.61 -2.20 -1.35
CA ASN A 55 7.77 -1.43 -1.80
C ASN A 55 7.78 -0.05 -1.14
N LYS A 56 8.83 0.26 -0.39
CA LYS A 56 8.95 1.55 0.31
C LYS A 56 9.25 2.74 -0.59
N ALA A 57 9.77 2.50 -1.80
CA ALA A 57 10.08 3.55 -2.75
C ALA A 57 8.87 3.92 -3.61
N THR A 58 8.10 2.94 -4.07
CA THR A 58 6.96 3.17 -4.99
C THR A 58 5.61 3.12 -4.30
N GLY A 59 5.52 2.50 -3.12
CA GLY A 59 4.25 2.21 -2.46
C GLY A 59 3.49 1.02 -3.06
N ALA A 60 4.09 0.32 -4.02
CA ALA A 60 3.54 -0.91 -4.59
C ALA A 60 3.36 -2.00 -3.53
N PHE A 61 2.43 -2.92 -3.77
CA PHE A 61 2.20 -4.06 -2.90
C PHE A 61 1.97 -5.34 -3.70
N LYS A 62 2.21 -6.48 -3.04
CA LYS A 62 1.88 -7.79 -3.57
C LYS A 62 1.63 -8.77 -2.43
N CYS A 63 0.61 -9.60 -2.56
CA CYS A 63 0.44 -10.80 -1.76
C CYS A 63 0.76 -12.04 -2.58
N PHE A 64 1.70 -12.86 -2.12
CA PHE A 64 2.07 -14.10 -2.81
C PHE A 64 1.07 -15.25 -2.58
N SER A 65 0.16 -15.12 -1.62
CA SER A 65 -0.84 -16.16 -1.32
C SER A 65 -2.15 -15.98 -2.10
N CYS A 66 -2.68 -14.75 -2.20
CA CYS A 66 -3.92 -14.49 -2.95
C CYS A 66 -3.70 -13.86 -4.33
N GLY A 67 -2.47 -13.43 -4.64
CA GLY A 67 -2.12 -12.82 -5.93
C GLY A 67 -2.49 -11.34 -6.09
N GLU A 68 -3.17 -10.75 -5.11
CA GLU A 68 -3.56 -9.34 -5.13
C GLU A 68 -2.32 -8.43 -5.13
N GLN A 69 -2.32 -7.41 -6.00
CA GLN A 69 -1.17 -6.55 -6.25
C GLN A 69 -1.58 -5.18 -6.79
N GLY A 70 -0.71 -4.20 -6.60
CA GLY A 70 -0.88 -2.85 -7.12
C GLY A 70 0.41 -2.07 -7.17
N GLY A 71 0.47 -1.08 -8.07
CA GLY A 71 1.70 -0.33 -8.38
C GLY A 71 2.00 0.85 -7.46
N ASP A 72 1.02 1.29 -6.66
CA ASP A 72 1.15 2.44 -5.77
C ASP A 72 0.12 2.40 -4.62
N ILE A 73 0.26 3.36 -3.69
CA ILE A 73 -0.63 3.54 -2.54
C ILE A 73 -2.08 3.82 -2.98
N ILE A 74 -2.29 4.54 -4.08
CA ILE A 74 -3.63 4.88 -4.54
C ILE A 74 -4.36 3.60 -4.96
N THR A 75 -3.69 2.73 -5.72
CA THR A 75 -4.21 1.43 -6.14
C THR A 75 -4.54 0.56 -4.93
N PHE A 76 -3.65 0.54 -3.93
CA PHE A 76 -3.92 -0.16 -2.67
C PHE A 76 -5.17 0.40 -1.98
N HIS A 77 -5.25 1.72 -1.81
CA HIS A 77 -6.34 2.38 -1.10
C HIS A 77 -7.69 2.16 -1.79
N MET A 78 -7.72 2.23 -3.12
CA MET A 78 -8.91 1.92 -3.93
C MET A 78 -9.40 0.49 -3.67
N LYS A 79 -8.48 -0.48 -3.71
CA LYS A 79 -8.82 -1.89 -3.53
C LYS A 79 -9.24 -2.21 -2.09
N ALA A 80 -8.55 -1.65 -1.10
CA ALA A 80 -8.79 -1.92 0.32
C ALA A 80 -10.08 -1.26 0.82
N ASN A 81 -10.44 -0.09 0.31
CA ASN A 81 -11.64 0.65 0.74
C ASN A 81 -12.81 0.53 -0.23
N HIS A 82 -12.66 -0.23 -1.33
CA HIS A 82 -13.67 -0.37 -2.38
C HIS A 82 -14.14 0.97 -2.98
N VAL A 83 -13.21 1.92 -3.13
CA VAL A 83 -13.48 3.25 -3.68
C VAL A 83 -12.89 3.42 -5.07
N GLY A 84 -13.56 4.21 -5.90
CA GLY A 84 -13.02 4.64 -7.19
C GLY A 84 -11.85 5.62 -7.05
N PHE A 85 -11.14 5.87 -8.15
CA PHE A 85 -9.95 6.72 -8.18
C PHE A 85 -10.18 8.11 -7.56
N LEU A 86 -11.25 8.81 -7.95
CA LEU A 86 -11.57 10.13 -7.41
C LEU A 86 -11.88 10.10 -5.90
N GLY A 87 -12.53 9.02 -5.43
CA GLY A 87 -12.78 8.80 -4.00
C GLY A 87 -11.48 8.64 -3.22
N ALA A 88 -10.59 7.77 -3.71
CA ALA A 88 -9.27 7.56 -3.12
C ALA A 88 -8.44 8.86 -3.07
N LEU A 89 -8.45 9.67 -4.13
CA LEU A 89 -7.75 10.96 -4.13
C LEU A 89 -8.29 11.92 -3.07
N LYS A 90 -9.61 11.94 -2.85
CA LYS A 90 -10.25 12.79 -1.85
C LYS A 90 -9.88 12.34 -0.43
N GLU A 91 -9.95 11.05 -0.15
CA GLU A 91 -9.64 10.47 1.16
C GLU A 91 -8.16 10.62 1.52
N LEU A 92 -7.26 10.33 0.57
CA LEU A 92 -5.81 10.44 0.78
C LEU A 92 -5.33 11.89 0.96
N LYS A 93 -6.00 12.88 0.33
CA LYS A 93 -5.67 14.31 0.52
C LYS A 93 -6.12 14.85 1.87
N GLY A 94 -7.25 14.36 2.40
CA GLY A 94 -7.86 14.90 3.62
C GLY A 94 -7.40 14.23 4.92
N GLY A 95 -6.59 13.17 4.85
CA GLY A 95 -6.43 12.23 5.96
C GLY A 95 -5.01 11.81 6.34
N LEU A 96 -3.95 12.47 5.84
CA LEU A 96 -2.58 12.16 6.28
C LEU A 96 -2.02 13.14 7.31
#